data_AF-A8RB39-F1
#
_entry.id   AF-A8RB39-F1
#
_cell.length_a   1.000
_cell.length_b   1.000
_cell.length_c   1.000
_cell.angle_alpha   90.00
_cell.angle_beta   90.00
_cell.angle_gamma   90.00
#
_symmetry.space_group_name_H-M   'P 1'
#
loop_
_entity.id
_entity.type
_entity.pdbx_description
1 polymer ?
#
loop_
_entity_poly.entity_id
_entity_poly.type
_entity_poly.pdbx_seq_one_letter_code
_entity_poly.pdbx_strand_id
1 'polypeptide(L)'
;MRLSKSTYYFEVSKDDKVAIRNEELTKEIVKLFNKHKGRYGVRRIYHALKAKGIHVNHKRVQRIMHINGLLGKCIIRCTRL
;
A
#
# COMPACT_ATOMS: atom_id res chain seq x y z
N MET A 1 16.17 -23.04 26.34
CA MET A 1 15.06 -22.12 26.67
C MET A 1 13.75 -22.81 26.30
N ARG A 2 12.87 -23.13 27.27
CA ARG A 2 11.56 -23.75 26.97
C ARG A 2 10.55 -22.65 26.63
N LEU A 3 10.25 -22.46 25.35
CA LEU A 3 9.16 -21.60 24.90
C LEU A 3 7.82 -22.27 25.18
N SER A 4 6.83 -21.49 25.63
CA SER A 4 5.47 -21.99 25.77
C SER A 4 4.89 -22.30 24.37
N LYS A 5 4.01 -23.30 24.26
CA LYS A 5 3.44 -23.72 22.97
C LYS A 5 2.76 -22.57 22.22
N SER A 6 2.11 -21.66 22.95
CA SER A 6 1.48 -20.47 22.35
C SER A 6 2.51 -19.50 21.78
N THR A 7 3.63 -19.28 22.47
CA THR A 7 4.74 -18.46 21.97
C THR A 7 5.36 -19.08 20.72
N TYR A 8 5.59 -20.40 20.73
CA TYR A 8 6.13 -21.14 19.59
C TYR A 8 5.25 -21.02 18.34
N TYR A 9 3.95 -21.30 18.46
CA TYR A 9 3.05 -21.17 17.31
C TYR A 9 2.84 -19.72 16.88
N PHE A 10 2.90 -18.74 17.79
CA PHE A 10 2.83 -17.33 17.44
C PHE A 10 4.03 -16.88 16.58
N GLU A 11 5.24 -17.33 16.93
CA GLU A 11 6.46 -17.04 16.17
C GLU A 11 6.48 -17.76 14.82
N VAL A 12 6.06 -19.03 14.78
CA VAL A 12 5.99 -19.82 13.53
C VAL A 12 4.89 -19.32 12.60
N SER A 13 3.78 -18.79 13.13
CA SER A 13 2.67 -18.27 12.32
C SER A 13 2.92 -16.87 11.75
N LYS A 14 4.07 -16.24 12.07
CA LYS A 14 4.53 -14.98 11.45
C LYS A 14 5.08 -15.19 10.04
N ASP A 15 4.58 -16.17 9.29
CA ASP A 15 4.78 -16.16 7.85
C ASP A 15 4.12 -14.90 7.26
N ASP A 16 4.97 -13.96 6.83
CA ASP A 16 4.62 -12.62 6.36
C ASP A 16 3.95 -12.62 4.98
N LYS A 17 2.95 -13.48 4.78
CA LYS A 17 2.06 -13.47 3.60
C LYS A 17 1.45 -12.10 3.35
N VAL A 18 1.27 -11.32 4.42
CA VAL A 18 0.80 -9.93 4.37
C VAL A 18 1.89 -8.99 3.83
N ALA A 19 3.16 -9.17 4.19
CA ALA A 19 4.25 -8.36 3.67
C ALA A 19 4.46 -8.62 2.17
N ILE A 20 4.49 -9.89 1.75
CA ILE A 20 4.63 -10.28 0.34
C ILE A 20 3.53 -9.62 -0.52
N ARG A 21 2.27 -9.70 -0.08
CA ARG A 21 1.14 -9.04 -0.77
C ARG A 21 1.26 -7.50 -0.77
N ASN A 22 1.86 -6.92 0.26
CA ASN A 22 2.10 -5.49 0.29
C ASN A 22 3.22 -5.09 -0.68
N GLU A 23 4.26 -5.90 -0.82
CA GLU A 23 5.37 -5.66 -1.76
C GLU A 23 4.93 -5.66 -3.23
N GLU A 24 4.02 -6.56 -3.61
CA GLU A 24 3.46 -6.55 -4.97
C GLU A 24 2.68 -5.26 -5.25
N LEU A 25 1.87 -4.83 -4.28
CA LEU A 25 1.10 -3.58 -4.38
C LEU A 25 2.01 -2.34 -4.38
N THR A 26 3.07 -2.33 -3.58
CA THR A 26 4.01 -1.19 -3.56
C THR A 26 4.69 -1.04 -4.91
N LYS A 27 5.14 -2.14 -5.54
CA LYS A 27 5.73 -2.14 -6.88
C LYS A 27 4.77 -1.56 -7.91
N GLU A 28 3.50 -1.96 -7.90
CA GLU A 28 2.49 -1.42 -8.83
C GLU A 28 2.21 0.07 -8.62
N ILE A 29 2.16 0.53 -7.37
CA ILE A 29 1.99 1.94 -7.02
C ILE A 29 3.18 2.77 -7.52
N VAL A 30 4.41 2.31 -7.30
CA VAL A 30 5.64 2.99 -7.76
C VAL A 30 5.66 3.07 -9.30
N LYS A 31 5.33 1.98 -10.00
CA LYS A 31 5.22 1.98 -11.47
C LYS A 31 4.22 3.02 -11.97
N LEU A 32 3.03 3.09 -11.37
CA LEU A 32 2.01 4.07 -11.72
C LEU A 32 2.47 5.50 -11.42
N PHE A 33 3.12 5.71 -10.29
CA PHE A 33 3.64 7.02 -9.90
C PHE A 33 4.69 7.53 -10.90
N ASN A 34 5.63 6.67 -11.30
CA ASN A 34 6.65 6.98 -12.29
C ASN A 34 6.04 7.23 -13.67
N LYS A 35 5.08 6.40 -14.10
CA LYS A 35 4.34 6.58 -15.36
C LYS A 35 3.69 7.97 -15.46
N HIS A 36 3.20 8.49 -14.34
CA HIS A 36 2.53 9.80 -14.27
C HIS A 36 3.45 10.93 -13.78
N LYS A 37 4.78 10.74 -13.80
CA LYS A 37 5.81 11.73 -13.41
C LYS A 37 5.56 12.36 -12.03
N GLY A 38 5.04 11.58 -11.09
CA GLY A 38 4.76 12.04 -9.71
C GLY A 38 3.59 13.04 -9.56
N ARG A 39 2.74 13.19 -10.58
CA ARG A 39 1.55 14.08 -10.50
C ARG A 39 0.37 13.45 -9.76
N TYR A 40 0.42 12.15 -9.51
CA TYR A 40 -0.71 11.42 -8.93
C TYR A 40 -0.56 11.30 -7.42
N GLY A 41 -1.57 11.79 -6.70
CA GLY A 41 -1.74 11.53 -5.26
C GLY A 41 -2.58 10.28 -4.99
N VAL A 42 -2.84 10.01 -3.71
CA VAL A 42 -3.56 8.82 -3.22
C VAL A 42 -4.84 8.53 -3.97
N ARG A 43 -5.69 9.54 -4.18
CA ARG A 43 -7.00 9.38 -4.84
C ARG A 43 -6.86 8.95 -6.29
N ARG A 44 -5.92 9.54 -7.05
CA ARG A 44 -5.68 9.18 -8.45
C ARG A 44 -5.08 7.79 -8.60
N ILE A 45 -4.17 7.42 -7.69
CA ILE A 45 -3.59 6.06 -7.67
C ILE A 45 -4.65 5.02 -7.34
N TYR A 46 -5.53 5.29 -6.37
CA TYR A 46 -6.65 4.41 -6.05
C TYR A 46 -7.56 4.17 -7.28
N HIS A 47 -7.94 5.22 -8.00
CA HIS A 47 -8.72 5.07 -9.23
C HIS A 47 -7.97 4.33 -10.34
N ALA A 48 -6.67 4.57 -10.51
CA ALA A 48 -5.86 3.86 -11.49
C ALA A 48 -5.71 2.36 -11.16
N LEU A 49 -5.59 2.01 -9.87
CA LEU A 49 -5.61 0.62 -9.41
C LEU A 49 -6.97 -0.04 -9.66
N LYS A 50 -8.06 0.68 -9.38
CA LYS A 50 -9.43 0.21 -9.67
C LYS A 50 -9.64 -0.03 -11.17
N ALA A 51 -9.13 0.86 -12.03
CA ALA A 51 -9.20 0.71 -13.49
C ALA A 51 -8.41 -0.50 -14.01
N LYS A 52 -7.33 -0.90 -13.32
CA LYS A 52 -6.60 -2.15 -13.60
C LYS A 52 -7.29 -3.41 -13.06
N GLY A 53 -8.44 -3.28 -12.38
CA GLY A 53 -9.15 -4.39 -11.75
C GLY A 53 -8.64 -4.78 -10.36
N ILE A 54 -7.68 -4.03 -9.80
CA ILE A 54 -7.11 -4.31 -8.48
C ILE A 54 -7.99 -3.65 -7.41
N HIS A 55 -8.70 -4.46 -6.65
CA HIS A 55 -9.60 -4.00 -5.59
C HIS A 55 -8.84 -3.83 -4.27
N VAL A 56 -8.41 -2.60 -3.97
CA VAL A 56 -7.68 -2.26 -2.73
C VAL A 56 -8.40 -1.12 -2.01
N ASN A 57 -8.51 -1.17 -0.68
CA ASN A 57 -9.04 -0.05 0.08
C ASN A 57 -8.12 1.19 -0.06
N HIS A 58 -8.70 2.37 -0.27
CA HIS A 58 -7.96 3.65 -0.39
C HIS A 58 -7.10 3.95 0.85
N LYS A 59 -7.53 3.53 2.06
CA LYS A 59 -6.73 3.66 3.30
C LYS A 59 -5.43 2.86 3.25
N ARG A 60 -5.46 1.69 2.60
CA ARG A 60 -4.28 0.82 2.46
C ARG A 60 -3.30 1.42 1.46
N VAL A 61 -3.79 1.97 0.35
CA VAL A 61 -2.99 2.75 -0.61
C VAL A 61 -2.36 3.96 0.05
N GLN A 62 -3.12 4.70 0.87
CA GLN A 62 -2.62 5.85 1.61
C GLN A 62 -1.44 5.48 2.52
N ARG A 63 -1.57 4.43 3.34
CA ARG A 63 -0.48 3.96 4.22
C ARG A 63 0.76 3.59 3.41
N ILE A 64 0.59 2.81 2.34
CA ILE A 64 1.70 2.39 1.48
C ILE A 64 2.41 3.60 0.87
N MET A 65 1.67 4.57 0.34
CA MET A 65 2.27 5.80 -0.21
C MET A 65 3.00 6.60 0.86
N HIS A 66 2.47 6.67 2.08
CA HIS A 66 3.09 7.40 3.18
C HIS A 66 4.40 6.75 3.64
N ILE A 67 4.41 5.42 3.78
CA ILE A 67 5.60 4.64 4.14
C ILE A 67 6.70 4.81 3.08
N ASN A 68 6.33 4.83 1.79
CA ASN A 68 7.28 4.99 0.69
C ASN A 68 7.63 6.46 0.38
N GLY A 69 7.10 7.43 1.13
CA GLY A 69 7.35 8.87 0.89
C GLY A 69 6.83 9.39 -0.46
N LEU A 70 5.91 8.67 -1.11
CA LEU A 70 5.39 9.03 -2.43
C LEU A 70 4.33 10.13 -2.30
N LEU A 71 4.77 11.38 -2.31
CA LEU A 71 3.89 12.54 -2.24
C LEU A 71 3.64 13.10 -3.65
N GLY A 72 2.43 12.92 -4.14
CA GLY A 72 1.99 13.54 -5.39
C GLY A 72 1.72 15.03 -5.21
N LYS A 73 2.08 15.84 -6.21
CA LYS A 73 1.72 17.28 -6.24
C LYS A 73 0.19 17.43 -6.28
N CYS A 74 -0.41 17.77 -5.15
CA CYS A 74 -1.85 17.97 -5.03
C CYS A 74 -2.19 19.38 -5.53
N ILE A 75 -2.89 19.47 -6.67
CA ILE A 75 -3.25 20.76 -7.28
C ILE A 75 -4.68 21.21 -6.97
N ILE A 76 -5.46 20.38 -6.26
CA ILE A 76 -6.88 20.62 -5.97
C ILE A 76 -7.08 20.39 -4.47
N ARG A 77 -7.74 21.34 -3.78
CA ARG A 77 -8.04 21.26 -2.35
C ARG A 77 -8.79 19.96 -2.04
N CYS A 78 -8.33 19.22 -1.03
CA CYS A 78 -8.98 18.02 -0.53
C CYS A 78 -10.30 18.42 0.14
N THR A 79 -11.42 18.44 -0.59
CA THR A 79 -12.74 18.45 0.03
C THR A 79 -12.92 17.11 0.74
N ARG A 80 -13.01 17.21 2.07
CA ARG A 80 -13.34 16.11 2.98
C ARG A 80 -14.83 15.80 2.74
N LEU A 81 -15.13 14.69 2.08
CA LEU A 81 -16.46 14.07 2.10
C LEU A 81 -16.49 13.11 3.28
#